data_AF-A0A1F7KZZ3-F1
#
_entry.id   AF-A0A1F7KZZ3-F1
#
_cell.length_a   1.000
_cell.length_b   1.000
_cell.length_c   1.000
_cell.angle_alpha   90.00
_cell.angle_beta   90.00
_cell.angle_gamma   90.00
#
_symmetry.space_group_name_H-M   'P 1'
#
loop_
_entity.id
_entity.type
_entity.pdbx_description
1 polymer ?
#
loop_
_entity_poly.entity_id
_entity_poly.type
_entity_poly.pdbx_seq_one_letter_code
_entity_poly.pdbx_strand_id
1 'polypeptide(L)' 'MATDTFSKSNPDTWGLLLTLEQTSAILNVSPWTLRKWDDNGKLVAVRVGSRKDRRYRKEDILKAIQDGV' A
#
# COMPACT_ATOMS: atom_id res chain seq x y z
N MET A 1 -8.79 -16.42 13.57
CA MET A 1 -8.80 -15.00 13.13
C MET A 1 -7.49 -14.39 13.61
N ALA A 2 -6.50 -14.27 12.73
CA ALA A 2 -5.25 -13.61 13.12
C ALA A 2 -5.59 -12.12 13.23
N THR A 3 -5.56 -11.59 14.45
CA THR A 3 -5.58 -10.15 14.68
C THR A 3 -4.25 -9.63 14.17
N ASP A 4 -4.19 -9.20 12.91
CA ASP A 4 -3.06 -8.43 12.44
C ASP A 4 -3.08 -7.11 13.22
N THR A 5 -2.07 -6.91 14.06
CA THR A 5 -1.86 -5.67 14.81
C THR A 5 -1.40 -4.58 13.84
N PHE A 6 -2.22 -4.26 12.83
CA PHE A 6 -1.91 -3.22 11.86
C PHE A 6 -2.26 -1.86 12.47
N SER A 7 -1.22 -1.08 12.79
CA SER A 7 -1.37 0.30 13.23
C SER A 7 -0.95 1.25 12.12
N LYS A 8 -1.87 2.08 11.63
CA LYS A 8 -1.61 3.07 10.58
C LYS A 8 -0.55 4.12 10.96
N SER A 9 -0.33 4.34 12.25
CA SER A 9 0.57 5.39 12.76
C SER A 9 2.02 4.92 12.92
N ASN A 10 2.26 3.60 13.02
CA ASN A 10 3.58 3.05 13.31
C ASN A 10 4.05 2.14 12.16
N PRO A 11 5.03 2.58 11.34
CA PRO A 11 5.52 1.83 10.19
C PRO A 11 6.18 0.49 10.54
N ASP A 12 6.65 0.32 11.78
CA ASP A 12 7.28 -0.93 12.23
C ASP A 12 6.30 -2.09 12.33
N THR A 13 5.00 -1.80 12.47
CA THR A 13 3.95 -2.82 12.53
C THR A 13 3.51 -3.34 11.17
N TRP A 14 3.97 -2.71 10.08
CA TRP A 14 3.56 -3.06 8.72
C TRP A 14 4.33 -4.28 8.20
N GLY A 15 3.60 -5.21 7.57
CA GLY A 15 4.19 -6.30 6.80
C GLY A 15 4.95 -5.79 5.56
N LEU A 16 5.82 -6.63 5.00
CA LEU A 16 6.61 -6.32 3.80
C LEU A 16 5.73 -5.98 2.59
N LEU A 17 4.58 -6.63 2.49
CA LEU A 17 3.57 -6.42 1.45
C LEU A 17 2.27 -5.96 2.10
N LEU A 18 1.78 -4.81 1.68
CA LEU A 18 0.56 -4.19 2.15
C LEU A 18 -0.55 -4.38 1.11
N THR A 19 -1.77 -4.58 1.59
CA THR A 19 -2.94 -4.64 0.73
C THR A 19 -3.34 -3.25 0.27
N LEU A 20 -4.20 -3.19 -0.75
CA LEU A 20 -4.75 -1.93 -1.25
C LEU A 20 -5.52 -1.16 -0.17
N GLU A 21 -6.26 -1.86 0.69
CA GLU A 21 -6.98 -1.24 1.82
C GLU A 21 -6.02 -0.68 2.87
N GLN A 22 -5.02 -1.45 3.29
CA GLN A 22 -4.01 -0.98 4.25
C GLN A 22 -3.27 0.24 3.71
N THR A 23 -2.85 0.20 2.44
CA THR A 23 -2.16 1.32 1.78
C THR A 23 -3.04 2.57 1.74
N SER A 24 -4.33 2.40 1.44
CA SER A 24 -5.30 3.51 1.40
C SER A 24 -5.48 4.16 2.77
N ALA A 25 -5.47 3.35 3.84
CA ALA A 25 -5.59 3.81 5.21
C ALA A 25 -4.33 4.55 5.71
N ILE A 26 -3.14 4.14 5.26
CA ILE A 26 -1.86 4.79 5.61
C ILE A 26 -1.76 6.16 4.95
N LEU A 27 -2.00 6.21 3.64
CA LEU A 27 -1.89 7.44 2.85
C LEU A 27 -3.12 8.34 3.00
N ASN A 28 -4.17 7.87 3.70
CA ASN A 28 -5.44 8.56 3.88
C ASN A 28 -6.10 8.98 2.54
N VAL A 29 -5.98 8.11 1.54
CA VAL A 29 -6.54 8.32 0.19
C VAL A 29 -7.57 7.24 -0.13
N SER A 30 -8.42 7.51 -1.12
CA SER A 30 -9.38 6.51 -1.57
C SER A 30 -8.69 5.34 -2.31
N PRO A 31 -9.20 4.10 -2.19
CA PRO A 31 -8.81 2.94 -3.01
C PRO A 31 -8.81 3.23 -4.51
N TRP A 32 -9.73 4.08 -4.98
CA TRP A 32 -9.83 4.52 -6.36
C TRP A 32 -8.63 5.37 -6.80
N THR A 33 -8.17 6.26 -5.93
CA THR A 33 -6.97 7.08 -6.15
C THR A 33 -5.73 6.19 -6.31
N LEU A 34 -5.58 5.17 -5.46
CA LEU A 34 -4.48 4.20 -5.60
C LEU A 34 -4.53 3.44 -6.92
N ARG A 35 -5.73 3.08 -7.40
CA ARG A 35 -5.88 2.46 -8.73
C ARG A 35 -5.44 3.39 -9.85
N LYS A 36 -5.71 4.69 -9.73
CA LYS A 36 -5.19 5.70 -10.69
C LYS A 36 -3.67 5.85 -10.59
N TRP A 37 -3.09 5.77 -9.40
CA TRP A 37 -1.64 5.86 -9.23
C TRP A 37 -0.90 4.67 -9.81
N ASP A 38 -1.48 3.47 -9.73
CA ASP A 38 -1.00 2.27 -10.42
C ASP A 38 -1.01 2.47 -11.95
N ASP A 39 -2.08 3.04 -12.50
CA ASP A 39 -2.20 3.34 -13.93
C ASP A 39 -1.23 4.44 -14.41
N ASN A 40 -1.02 5.46 -13.57
CA ASN A 40 -0.07 6.54 -13.84
C ASN A 40 1.39 6.19 -13.51
N GLY A 41 1.67 5.00 -12.97
CA GLY A 41 3.01 4.60 -12.57
C GLY A 41 3.60 5.36 -11.37
N LYS A 42 2.79 6.12 -10.63
CA LYS A 42 3.22 6.86 -9.43
C LYS A 42 3.48 5.93 -8.24
N LEU A 43 2.71 4.87 -8.11
CA LEU A 43 2.85 3.87 -7.05
C LEU A 43 2.74 2.48 -7.69
N VAL A 44 3.88 1.82 -7.89
CA VAL A 44 3.94 0.55 -8.61
C VAL A 44 3.45 -0.57 -7.71
N ALA A 45 2.27 -1.13 -8.00
CA ALA A 45 1.80 -2.32 -7.31
C ALA A 45 2.57 -3.56 -7.80
N VAL A 46 3.06 -4.36 -6.86
CA VAL A 46 3.53 -5.71 -7.14
C VAL A 46 2.31 -6.60 -7.37
N ARG A 47 2.22 -7.15 -8.59
CA ARG A 47 1.17 -8.11 -8.96
C ARG A 47 1.58 -9.49 -8.48
N VAL A 48 0.92 -10.01 -7.45
CA VAL A 48 1.27 -11.31 -6.86
C VAL A 48 0.32 -12.40 -7.38
N GLY A 49 0.91 -13.49 -7.87
CA GLY A 49 0.20 -14.72 -8.27
C GLY A 49 -0.55 -14.66 -9.60
N SER A 50 -1.22 -15.77 -9.94
CA SER A 50 -1.96 -15.94 -11.19
C SER A 50 -3.16 -14.99 -11.35
N ARG A 51 -3.73 -14.54 -10.22
CA ARG A 51 -4.85 -13.58 -10.17
C ARG A 51 -4.41 -12.11 -10.28
N LYS A 52 -3.10 -11.83 -10.31
CA LYS A 52 -2.54 -10.47 -10.38
C LYS A 52 -3.09 -9.56 -9.28
N ASP A 53 -3.16 -10.07 -8.04
CA ASP A 53 -3.58 -9.25 -6.91
C ASP A 53 -2.59 -8.11 -6.69
N ARG A 54 -3.12 -6.91 -6.49
CA ARG A 54 -2.33 -5.69 -6.29
C ARG A 54 -1.89 -5.64 -4.83
N ARG A 55 -0.58 -5.76 -4.61
CA ARG A 55 0.05 -5.53 -3.30
C ARG A 55 1.13 -4.48 -3.43
N TYR A 56 1.29 -3.68 -2.39
CA TYR A 56 2.27 -2.60 -2.37
C TYR A 56 3.41 -2.97 -1.44
N ARG A 57 4.64 -2.67 -1.83
CA ARG A 57 5.77 -2.85 -0.92
C ARG A 57 5.75 -1.77 0.13
N LYS A 58 6.08 -2.14 1.35
CA LYS A 58 6.30 -1.19 2.46
C LYS A 58 7.25 -0.05 2.05
N GLU A 59 8.33 -0.39 1.36
CA GLU A 59 9.35 0.56 0.89
C GLU A 59 8.78 1.61 -0.06
N ASP A 60 7.92 1.20 -0.99
CA ASP A 60 7.30 2.11 -1.97
C ASP A 60 6.32 3.08 -1.27
N ILE A 61 5.64 2.63 -0.21
CA ILE A 61 4.75 3.48 0.59
C ILE A 61 5.54 4.45 1.45
N LEU A 62 6.64 4.01 2.08
CA LEU A 62 7.52 4.90 2.83
C LEU A 62 8.11 5.99 1.94
N LYS A 63 8.51 5.64 0.71
CA LYS A 63 8.93 6.63 -0.30
C LYS A 63 7.81 7.60 -0.64
N ALA A 64 6.59 7.11 -0.88
CA ALA A 64 5.44 7.98 -1.18
C ALA A 64 5.13 8.97 -0.04
N ILE A 65 5.29 8.55 1.23
CA ILE A 65 5.16 9.44 2.40
C ILE A 65 6.29 10.47 2.42
N GLN A 66 7.52 10.06 2.11
CA GLN A 66 8.69 10.94 2.11
C GLN A 66 8.67 11.97 0.97
N ASP A 67 8.21 11.57 -0.21
CA ASP A 67 8.14 12.39 -1.42
C ASP A 67 6.98 13.41 -1.38
N GLY A 68 6.03 13.26 -0.44
CA GLY A 68 4.91 14.20 -0.27
C GLY A 68 3.98 14.23 -1.48
N VAL A 69 3.60 13.05 -1.99
CA VAL A 69 2.70 12.88 -3.16
C VAL A 69 1.26 13.30 -2.86
#